data_AF-A9P105-F1
#
_entry.id   AF-A9P105-F1
#
_cell.length_a   1.000
_cell.length_b   1.000
_cell.length_c   1.000
_cell.angle_alpha   90.00
_cell.angle_beta   90.00
_cell.angle_gamma   90.00
#
_symmetry.space_group_name_H-M   'P 1'
#
loop_
_entity.id
_entity.type
_entity.pdbx_description
1 polymer ?
#
loop_
_entity_poly.entity_id
_entity_poly.type
_entity_poly.pdbx_seq_one_letter_code
_entity_poly.pdbx_strand_id
1 'polypeptide(L)'
;MEVEQPSAKQSAIAVEGQDKPVHGKPTYDGVIAGKVSGLKWKQAKTTRASALKVSHKRTTFEERSRAKEITKDYKERISELKEQIRVNKVEKRKKKEELVKRKKENELRLGMKLQKITNPKTLKKMSKSKKKKLLRVVPDVALKK
;
A
#
# COMPACT_ATOMS: atom_id res chain seq x y z
N MET A 1 -16.59 -34.62 -1.99
CA MET A 1 -17.82 -33.94 -1.56
C MET A 1 -18.07 -32.82 -2.53
N GLU A 2 -18.74 -33.16 -3.63
CA GLU A 2 -19.06 -32.23 -4.71
C GLU A 2 -20.37 -31.50 -4.36
N VAL A 3 -20.38 -30.19 -4.59
CA VAL A 3 -21.51 -29.31 -4.31
C VAL A 3 -22.28 -29.15 -5.62
N GLU A 4 -23.42 -29.81 -5.74
CA GLU A 4 -24.37 -29.58 -6.82
C GLU A 4 -25.21 -28.32 -6.52
N GLN A 5 -25.13 -27.31 -7.39
CA GLN A 5 -26.01 -26.14 -7.35
C GLN A 5 -27.27 -26.40 -8.18
N PRO A 6 -28.49 -26.19 -7.65
CA PRO A 6 -29.69 -26.28 -8.47
C PRO A 6 -29.90 -25.03 -9.35
N SER A 7 -30.29 -25.30 -10.59
CA SER A 7 -30.46 -24.39 -11.75
C SER A 7 -31.44 -23.23 -11.53
N ALA A 8 -31.12 -22.07 -12.13
CA ALA A 8 -31.72 -20.76 -11.88
C ALA A 8 -33.02 -20.43 -12.63
N LYS A 9 -33.76 -21.41 -13.19
CA LYS A 9 -35.04 -21.13 -13.90
C LYS A 9 -36.03 -22.28 -13.77
N GLN A 10 -37.07 -22.12 -12.96
CA GLN A 10 -38.32 -22.86 -13.10
C GLN A 10 -39.32 -21.99 -13.85
N SER A 11 -39.85 -22.49 -14.96
CA SER A 11 -40.90 -21.85 -15.77
C SER A 11 -42.25 -21.88 -15.06
N ALA A 12 -43.03 -20.81 -15.20
CA ALA A 12 -44.36 -20.69 -14.61
C ALA A 12 -45.32 -21.74 -15.20
N ILE A 13 -45.83 -22.62 -14.35
CA ILE A 13 -46.96 -23.50 -14.68
C ILE A 13 -48.24 -22.68 -14.43
N ALA A 14 -48.97 -22.38 -15.51
CA ALA A 14 -50.31 -21.81 -15.41
C ALA A 14 -51.26 -22.92 -14.93
N VAL A 15 -51.77 -22.79 -13.70
CA VAL A 15 -52.87 -23.64 -13.21
C VAL A 15 -54.18 -22.97 -13.61
N GLU A 16 -54.81 -23.51 -14.65
CA GLU A 16 -56.23 -23.28 -14.95
C GLU A 16 -57.08 -23.99 -13.88
N GLY A 17 -57.61 -23.21 -12.94
CA GLY A 17 -58.53 -23.68 -11.91
C GLY A 17 -59.18 -22.49 -11.23
N GLN A 18 -60.50 -22.55 -11.00
CA GLN A 18 -61.39 -21.43 -10.64
C GLN A 18 -61.19 -20.87 -9.21
N ASP A 19 -59.97 -20.68 -8.73
CA ASP A 19 -59.71 -19.97 -7.46
C ASP A 19 -59.17 -18.57 -7.74
N LYS A 20 -60.02 -17.75 -8.38
CA LYS A 20 -59.83 -16.30 -8.33
C LYS A 20 -60.04 -15.89 -6.88
N PRO A 21 -59.09 -15.23 -6.20
CA PRO A 21 -59.33 -14.75 -4.86
C PRO A 21 -60.47 -13.72 -4.92
N VAL A 22 -61.63 -14.15 -4.43
CA VAL A 22 -62.71 -13.24 -4.04
C VAL A 22 -62.09 -12.31 -3.01
N HIS A 23 -62.11 -11.01 -3.30
CA HIS A 23 -61.61 -9.99 -2.38
C HIS A 23 -62.53 -9.98 -1.15
N GLY A 24 -62.20 -10.83 -0.16
CA GLY A 24 -62.81 -10.80 1.15
C GLY A 24 -62.57 -9.46 1.85
N LYS A 25 -63.38 -9.17 2.87
CA LYS A 25 -63.21 -7.96 3.70
C LYS A 25 -61.75 -7.87 4.16
N PRO A 26 -61.10 -6.69 4.10
CA PRO A 26 -59.71 -6.59 4.52
C PRO A 26 -59.57 -7.00 5.98
N THR A 27 -58.91 -8.14 6.25
CA THR A 27 -58.38 -8.42 7.59
C THR A 27 -57.16 -7.56 7.77
N TYR A 28 -57.36 -6.46 8.47
CA TYR A 28 -56.28 -5.59 8.92
C TYR A 28 -55.41 -6.35 9.92
N ASP A 29 -54.34 -7.00 9.44
CA ASP A 29 -53.36 -7.69 10.28
C ASP A 29 -52.41 -6.73 11.04
N GLY A 30 -52.70 -5.43 11.07
CA GLY A 30 -51.90 -4.42 11.78
C GLY A 30 -50.49 -4.18 11.22
N VAL A 31 -50.03 -5.01 10.28
CA VAL A 31 -48.70 -4.90 9.68
C VAL A 31 -48.78 -4.04 8.41
N ILE A 32 -48.41 -2.77 8.56
CA ILE A 32 -48.24 -1.83 7.44
C ILE A 32 -47.26 -2.44 6.42
N ALA A 33 -47.75 -2.68 5.20
CA ALA A 33 -46.95 -3.17 4.08
C ALA A 33 -45.68 -2.33 3.90
N GLY A 34 -44.51 -2.98 3.80
CA GLY A 34 -43.20 -2.33 3.63
C GLY A 34 -42.24 -2.39 4.82
N LYS A 35 -42.69 -2.85 6.00
CA LYS A 35 -41.83 -3.07 7.19
C LYS A 35 -41.31 -4.51 7.36
N VAL A 36 -41.58 -5.39 6.41
CA VAL A 36 -41.42 -6.86 6.54
C VAL A 36 -39.96 -7.32 6.48
N SER A 37 -39.07 -6.57 5.82
CA SER A 37 -37.65 -6.94 5.80
C SER A 37 -37.03 -6.60 7.15
N GLY A 38 -36.68 -7.59 7.97
CA GLY A 38 -36.03 -7.46 9.29
C GLY A 38 -34.64 -6.77 9.28
N LEU A 39 -34.33 -6.01 8.23
CA LEU A 39 -33.16 -5.18 8.06
C LEU A 39 -33.21 -4.00 9.05
N LYS A 40 -32.25 -3.96 9.97
CA LYS A 40 -32.11 -2.95 11.03
C LYS A 40 -32.15 -1.49 10.55
N TRP A 41 -31.82 -1.21 9.29
CA TRP A 41 -31.85 0.15 8.71
C TRP A 41 -33.23 0.59 8.20
N LYS A 42 -34.15 -0.36 7.99
CA LYS A 42 -35.56 -0.10 7.62
C LYS A 42 -36.50 -0.06 8.83
N GLN A 43 -36.02 -0.45 10.01
CA GLN A 43 -36.76 -0.29 11.26
C GLN A 43 -36.77 1.18 11.69
N ALA A 44 -37.91 1.64 12.23
CA ALA A 44 -37.98 2.96 12.84
C ALA A 44 -36.99 3.04 14.00
N LYS A 45 -36.07 4.01 13.97
CA LYS A 45 -35.06 4.17 15.02
C LYS A 45 -35.74 4.59 16.33
N THR A 46 -35.72 3.71 17.32
CA THR A 46 -36.35 3.96 18.64
C THR A 46 -35.62 5.03 19.45
N THR A 47 -34.31 5.21 19.24
CA THR A 47 -33.50 6.21 19.97
C THR A 47 -32.58 6.99 19.03
N ARG A 48 -32.30 8.25 19.40
CA ARG A 48 -31.31 9.08 18.70
C ARG A 48 -29.91 8.55 19.00
N ALA A 49 -29.03 8.52 18.00
CA ALA A 49 -27.65 8.04 18.16
C ALA A 49 -26.86 8.77 19.28
N SER A 50 -27.18 10.04 19.54
CA SER A 50 -26.59 10.80 20.65
C SER A 50 -27.04 10.33 22.03
N ALA A 51 -28.27 9.82 22.16
CA ALA A 51 -28.83 9.33 23.43
C ALA A 51 -28.10 8.07 23.93
N LEU A 52 -27.57 7.25 23.03
CA LEU A 52 -26.77 6.07 23.37
C LEU A 52 -25.46 6.41 24.11
N LYS A 53 -24.95 7.64 23.96
CA LYS A 53 -23.68 8.09 24.56
C LYS A 53 -23.87 8.88 25.86
N VAL A 54 -25.11 9.21 26.24
CA VAL A 54 -25.39 10.04 27.42
C VAL A 54 -25.10 9.30 28.73
N SER A 55 -25.21 7.97 28.74
CA SER A 55 -24.92 7.14 29.92
C SER A 55 -23.43 6.83 30.12
N HIS A 56 -22.56 7.13 29.15
CA HIS A 56 -21.14 6.91 29.29
C HIS A 56 -20.48 8.03 30.10
N LYS A 57 -19.88 7.67 31.24
CA LYS A 57 -19.03 8.59 32.02
C LYS A 57 -17.92 9.12 31.12
N ARG A 58 -17.76 10.44 31.06
CA ARG A 58 -16.67 11.09 30.32
C ARG A 58 -15.34 10.77 31.01
N THR A 59 -14.26 10.75 30.23
CA THR A 59 -12.90 10.61 30.77
C THR A 59 -12.55 11.78 31.66
N THR A 60 -11.83 11.50 32.75
CA THR A 60 -11.38 12.53 33.68
C THR A 60 -10.28 13.39 33.05
N PHE A 61 -10.01 14.57 33.64
CA PHE A 61 -8.92 15.42 33.16
C PHE A 61 -7.56 14.72 33.25
N GLU A 62 -7.31 14.04 34.37
CA GLU A 62 -6.09 13.26 34.63
C GLU A 62 -5.86 12.16 33.58
N GLU A 63 -6.90 11.39 33.26
CA GLU A 63 -6.83 10.35 32.22
C GLU A 63 -6.47 10.94 30.84
N ARG A 64 -7.02 12.12 30.52
CA ARG A 64 -6.69 12.82 29.27
C ARG A 64 -5.26 13.36 29.27
N SER A 65 -4.73 13.79 30.42
CA SER A 65 -3.33 14.22 30.53
C SER A 65 -2.38 13.03 30.31
N ARG A 66 -2.60 11.92 31.03
CA ARG A 66 -1.80 10.70 30.86
C ARG A 66 -1.84 10.17 29.43
N ALA A 67 -3.01 10.18 28.80
CA ALA A 67 -3.13 9.79 27.39
C ALA A 67 -2.31 10.71 26.46
N LYS A 68 -2.29 12.02 26.73
CA LYS A 68 -1.47 12.98 25.95
C LYS A 68 0.02 12.70 26.14
N GLU A 69 0.47 12.48 27.37
CA GLU A 69 1.87 12.14 27.68
C GLU A 69 2.30 10.87 26.94
N ILE A 70 1.52 9.79 27.05
CA ILE A 70 1.79 8.53 26.33
C ILE A 70 1.89 8.76 24.81
N THR A 71 0.99 9.55 24.23
CA THR A 71 1.04 9.84 22.79
C THR A 71 2.23 10.73 22.40
N LYS A 72 2.68 11.60 23.31
CA LYS A 72 3.85 12.45 23.11
C LYS A 72 5.11 11.60 23.11
N ASP A 73 5.30 10.77 24.14
CA ASP A 73 6.45 9.88 24.29
C ASP A 73 6.56 8.92 23.09
N TYR A 74 5.43 8.38 22.63
CA TYR A 74 5.37 7.52 21.44
C TYR A 74 5.82 8.26 20.16
N LYS A 75 5.36 9.50 19.96
CA LYS A 75 5.75 10.31 18.81
C LYS A 75 7.23 10.70 18.85
N GLU A 76 7.73 11.08 20.02
CA GLU A 76 9.13 11.41 20.25
C GLU A 76 10.01 10.20 19.93
N ARG A 77 9.65 9.01 20.44
CA ARG A 77 10.38 7.77 20.14
C ARG A 77 10.38 7.42 18.65
N ILE A 78 9.26 7.59 17.96
CA ILE A 78 9.20 7.40 16.49
C ILE A 78 10.13 8.39 15.78
N SER A 79 10.12 9.65 16.19
CA SER A 79 10.94 10.68 15.56
C SER A 79 12.43 10.39 15.73
N GLU A 80 12.84 9.97 16.93
CA GLU A 80 14.20 9.55 17.26
C GLU A 80 14.64 8.37 16.38
N LEU A 81 13.83 7.32 16.29
CA LEU A 81 14.14 6.14 15.46
C LEU A 81 14.25 6.51 13.97
N LYS A 82 13.39 7.39 13.47
CA LYS A 82 13.46 7.87 12.08
C LYS A 82 14.74 8.65 11.83
N GLU A 83 15.15 9.50 12.77
CA GLU A 83 16.38 10.28 12.63
C GLU A 83 17.63 9.38 12.69
N GLN A 84 17.65 8.40 13.60
CA GLN A 84 18.71 7.38 13.63
C GLN A 84 18.81 6.62 12.29
N ILE A 85 17.68 6.22 11.71
CA ILE A 85 17.66 5.57 10.38
C ILE A 85 18.19 6.52 9.29
N ARG A 86 17.85 7.81 9.36
CA ARG A 86 18.32 8.83 8.42
C ARG A 86 19.84 9.01 8.49
N VAL A 87 20.38 9.20 9.70
CA VAL A 87 21.83 9.34 9.94
C VAL A 87 22.57 8.10 9.42
N ASN A 88 22.10 6.89 9.77
CA ASN A 88 22.69 5.65 9.29
C ASN A 88 22.70 5.53 7.75
N LYS A 89 21.64 5.98 7.07
CA LYS A 89 21.59 6.00 5.60
C LYS A 89 22.58 7.01 5.01
N VAL A 90 22.69 8.19 5.60
CA VAL A 90 23.63 9.23 5.17
C VAL A 90 25.07 8.74 5.35
N GLU A 91 25.41 8.16 6.50
CA GLU A 91 26.73 7.60 6.74
C GLU A 91 27.09 6.49 5.76
N LYS A 92 26.15 5.58 5.47
CA LYS A 92 26.36 4.53 4.45
C LYS A 92 26.62 5.13 3.06
N ARG A 93 25.95 6.22 2.69
CA ARG A 93 26.19 6.93 1.42
C ARG A 93 27.58 7.57 1.41
N LYS A 94 27.93 8.31 2.47
CA LYS A 94 29.25 8.95 2.62
C LYS A 94 30.40 7.93 2.55
N LYS A 95 30.30 6.81 3.28
CA LYS A 95 31.30 5.72 3.23
C LYS A 95 31.46 5.14 1.82
N LYS A 96 30.36 4.95 1.09
CA LYS A 96 30.41 4.48 -0.31
C LYS A 96 31.07 5.50 -1.23
N GLU A 97 30.71 6.77 -1.11
CA GLU A 97 31.30 7.85 -1.90
C GLU A 97 32.81 7.96 -1.64
N GLU A 98 33.23 7.86 -0.38
CA GLU A 98 34.64 7.85 -0.01
C GLU A 98 35.40 6.66 -0.60
N LEU A 99 34.85 5.44 -0.49
CA LEU A 99 35.45 4.25 -1.10
C LEU A 99 35.56 4.38 -2.62
N VAL A 100 34.56 4.95 -3.29
CA VAL A 100 34.60 5.20 -4.74
C VAL A 100 35.65 6.25 -5.08
N LYS A 101 35.76 7.34 -4.30
CA LYS A 101 36.80 8.37 -4.48
C LYS A 101 38.19 7.77 -4.30
N ARG A 102 38.43 7.05 -3.20
CA ARG A 102 39.70 6.35 -2.93
C ARG A 102 40.05 5.36 -4.04
N LYS A 103 39.06 4.60 -4.54
CA LYS A 103 39.28 3.68 -5.67
C LYS A 103 39.69 4.43 -6.94
N LYS A 104 39.02 5.54 -7.29
CA LYS A 104 39.37 6.37 -8.44
C LYS A 104 40.77 6.98 -8.30
N GLU A 105 41.09 7.48 -7.11
CA GLU A 105 42.41 8.04 -6.81
C GLU A 105 43.50 6.97 -6.90
N ASN A 106 43.26 5.77 -6.36
CA ASN A 106 44.18 4.64 -6.48
C ASN A 106 44.33 4.18 -7.93
N GLU A 107 43.25 4.16 -8.73
CA GLU A 107 43.33 3.85 -10.16
C GLU A 107 44.21 4.87 -10.92
N LEU A 108 44.16 6.16 -10.55
CA LEU A 108 45.04 7.19 -11.10
C LEU A 108 46.49 7.05 -10.58
N ARG A 109 46.67 6.81 -9.28
CA ARG A 109 47.99 6.73 -8.61
C ARG A 109 48.78 5.48 -8.96
N LEU A 110 48.13 4.32 -9.02
CA LEU A 110 48.75 3.05 -9.41
C LEU A 110 49.02 2.95 -10.91
N GLY A 111 48.53 3.92 -11.72
CA GLY A 111 48.90 4.04 -13.12
C GLY A 111 48.73 2.75 -13.90
N MET A 112 47.58 2.06 -13.76
CA MET A 112 47.32 0.84 -14.51
C MET A 112 47.57 1.12 -16.01
N LYS A 113 48.51 0.38 -16.60
CA LYS A 113 48.97 0.59 -17.97
C LYS A 113 47.87 0.19 -18.96
N LEU A 114 46.95 1.11 -19.21
CA LEU A 114 45.85 0.92 -20.15
C LEU A 114 46.40 0.92 -21.58
N GLN A 115 46.08 -0.12 -22.36
CA GLN A 115 46.37 -0.12 -23.79
C GLN A 115 45.41 0.83 -24.51
N LYS A 116 45.95 1.84 -25.19
CA LYS A 116 45.16 2.76 -26.00
C LYS A 116 44.80 2.11 -27.33
N ILE A 117 43.51 1.88 -27.56
CA ILE A 117 43.01 1.41 -28.86
C ILE A 117 42.57 2.62 -29.67
N THR A 118 43.36 3.03 -30.66
CA THR A 118 43.04 4.15 -31.57
C THR A 118 42.26 3.73 -32.81
N ASN A 119 42.32 2.46 -33.22
CA ASN A 119 41.68 2.00 -34.46
C ASN A 119 40.16 1.74 -34.28
N PRO A 120 39.27 2.41 -35.03
CA PRO A 120 37.83 2.21 -34.90
C PRO A 120 37.36 0.83 -35.40
N LYS A 121 38.10 0.17 -36.30
CA LYS A 121 37.75 -1.17 -36.81
C LYS A 121 37.94 -2.25 -35.74
N THR A 122 38.93 -2.12 -34.87
CA THR A 122 39.15 -3.08 -33.77
C THR A 122 38.07 -2.93 -32.69
N LEU A 123 37.66 -1.69 -32.39
CA LEU A 123 36.46 -1.43 -31.61
C LEU A 123 35.24 -2.09 -32.28
N LYS A 124 35.01 -1.89 -33.57
CA LYS A 124 33.85 -2.47 -34.27
C LYS A 124 33.82 -4.01 -34.21
N LYS A 125 34.97 -4.67 -34.34
CA LYS A 125 35.11 -6.15 -34.29
C LYS A 125 34.97 -6.76 -32.89
N MET A 126 35.08 -5.99 -31.82
CA MET A 126 34.89 -6.52 -30.46
C MET A 126 33.43 -6.82 -30.13
N SER A 127 33.21 -7.92 -29.41
CA SER A 127 31.89 -8.29 -28.90
C SER A 127 31.36 -7.26 -27.89
N LYS A 128 30.02 -7.11 -27.83
CA LYS A 128 29.35 -6.15 -26.93
C LYS A 128 29.74 -6.33 -25.46
N SER A 129 29.90 -7.58 -25.01
CA SER A 129 30.30 -7.91 -23.64
C SER A 129 31.75 -7.46 -23.33
N LYS A 130 32.69 -7.69 -24.24
CA LYS A 130 34.09 -7.24 -24.08
C LYS A 130 34.18 -5.72 -24.06
N LYS A 131 33.42 -5.02 -24.90
CA LYS A 131 33.33 -3.55 -24.87
C LYS A 131 32.88 -3.01 -23.52
N LYS A 132 31.83 -3.58 -22.94
CA LYS A 132 31.28 -3.09 -21.66
C LYS A 132 32.22 -3.34 -20.48
N LYS A 133 33.04 -4.40 -20.52
CA LYS A 133 33.89 -4.83 -19.39
C LYS A 133 35.34 -4.32 -19.47
N LEU A 134 35.94 -4.30 -20.66
CA LEU A 134 37.37 -4.06 -20.85
C LEU A 134 37.72 -2.65 -21.32
N LEU A 135 36.80 -1.96 -22.00
CA LEU A 135 37.01 -0.58 -22.40
C LEU A 135 36.51 0.36 -21.31
N ARG A 136 37.35 1.32 -20.94
CA ARG A 136 36.95 2.49 -20.17
C ARG A 136 37.16 3.72 -21.04
N VAL A 137 36.19 4.62 -21.07
CA VAL A 137 36.32 5.92 -21.74
C VAL A 137 37.22 6.76 -20.86
N VAL A 138 38.42 7.07 -21.34
CA VAL A 138 39.35 7.96 -20.65
C VAL A 138 38.92 9.40 -20.94
N PRO A 139 38.69 10.25 -19.93
CA PRO A 139 38.40 11.66 -20.15
C PRO A 139 39.54 12.35 -20.88
N ASP A 140 39.23 13.23 -21.83
CA ASP A 140 40.23 13.92 -22.67
C ASP A 140 41.23 14.75 -21.85
N VAL A 141 40.88 15.13 -20.63
CA VAL A 141 41.75 15.84 -19.67
C VAL A 141 42.98 15.00 -19.29
N ALA A 142 42.86 13.67 -19.24
CA ALA A 142 43.96 12.76 -18.96
C ALA A 142 44.79 12.40 -20.21
N LEU A 143 44.40 12.91 -21.38
CA LEU A 143 45.12 12.72 -22.65
C LEU A 143 46.01 13.91 -23.03
N LYS A 144 46.18 14.90 -22.14
CA LYS A 144 47.19 15.95 -22.34
C LYS A 144 48.59 15.32 -22.35
N LYS A 145 49.25 15.43 -23.50
CA LYS A 145 50.68 15.17 -23.66
C LYS A 145 51.48 16.19 -22.88
#